data_AF-A0A5S3V0T8-F1
#
_entry.id   AF-A0A5S3V0T8-F1
#
_cell.length_a   1.000
_cell.length_b   1.000
_cell.length_c   1.000
_cell.angle_alpha   90.00
_cell.angle_beta   90.00
_cell.angle_gamma   90.00
#
_symmetry.space_group_name_H-M   'P 1'
#
loop_
_entity.id
_entity.type
_entity.pdbx_description
1 polymer ?
#
loop_
_entity_poly.entity_id
_entity_poly.type
_entity_poly.pdbx_seq_one_letter_code
_entity_poly.pdbx_strand_id
1 'polypeptide(L)'
;MVMAHKQRGMVLIVSMVLIVAVMSVAVTLMSSSTIDIKVTNAAQEREAAEALLMGEVQRIISQEKARVNESVFQSRNGEFTNDDGQMVRRSIHIDEELELESMQANLNSGQLLLECPRVFNFTEGLSCVITEVESSVQYGDQSRHQVTVVIGVAQEVIGNLGNQ
;
A
#
# COMPACT_ATOMS: atom_id res chain seq x y z
N MET A 1 58.54 2.88 -49.05
CA MET A 1 57.70 1.72 -49.36
C MET A 1 57.83 0.74 -48.20
N VAL A 2 57.00 0.88 -47.18
CA VAL A 2 57.12 0.09 -45.94
C VAL A 2 56.52 -1.29 -46.20
N MET A 3 57.31 -2.34 -45.97
CA MET A 3 56.92 -3.75 -46.16
C MET A 3 55.74 -4.12 -45.26
N ALA A 4 54.52 -3.94 -45.75
CA ALA A 4 53.25 -4.14 -45.03
C ALA A 4 52.83 -5.61 -44.84
N HIS A 5 53.69 -6.59 -45.18
CA HIS A 5 53.30 -8.00 -45.24
C HIS A 5 53.54 -8.79 -43.93
N LYS A 6 54.36 -8.28 -43.00
CA LYS A 6 54.74 -9.01 -41.76
C LYS A 6 53.93 -8.61 -40.50
N GLN A 7 53.17 -7.51 -40.56
CA GLN A 7 52.40 -6.98 -39.41
C GLN A 7 50.89 -7.31 -39.45
N ARG A 8 50.37 -7.92 -40.53
CA ARG A 8 48.92 -8.19 -40.69
C ARG A 8 48.33 -9.15 -39.64
N GLY A 9 49.10 -10.14 -39.18
CA GLY A 9 48.62 -11.11 -38.19
C GLY A 9 48.41 -10.51 -36.80
N MET A 10 49.31 -9.61 -36.37
CA MET A 10 49.22 -8.99 -35.04
C MET A 10 48.07 -7.99 -34.96
N VAL A 11 47.83 -7.22 -36.03
CA VAL A 11 46.71 -6.27 -36.10
C VAL A 11 45.37 -6.99 -36.01
N LEU A 12 45.23 -8.15 -36.65
CA LEU A 12 44.01 -8.96 -36.56
C LEU A 12 43.74 -9.42 -35.13
N ILE A 13 44.75 -9.95 -34.45
CA ILE A 13 44.61 -10.42 -33.05
C ILE A 13 44.24 -9.24 -32.13
N VAL A 14 44.94 -8.12 -32.24
CA VAL A 14 44.67 -6.93 -31.43
C VAL A 14 43.26 -6.40 -31.68
N SER A 15 42.83 -6.33 -32.95
CA SER A 15 41.47 -5.91 -33.30
C SER A 15 40.41 -6.85 -32.72
N MET A 16 40.66 -8.16 -32.73
CA MET A 16 39.74 -9.15 -32.20
C MET A 16 39.60 -9.04 -30.68
N VAL A 17 40.72 -8.88 -29.96
CA VAL A 17 40.72 -8.70 -28.50
C VAL A 17 39.97 -7.42 -28.13
N LEU A 18 40.18 -6.33 -28.88
CA LEU A 18 39.52 -5.05 -28.63
C LEU A 18 38.01 -5.15 -28.89
N ILE A 19 37.57 -5.84 -29.95
CA ILE A 19 36.14 -6.07 -30.21
C ILE A 19 35.49 -6.86 -29.07
N VAL A 20 36.12 -7.94 -28.61
CA VAL A 20 35.58 -8.74 -27.50
C VAL A 20 35.47 -7.91 -26.21
N ALA A 21 36.47 -7.08 -25.92
CA ALA A 21 36.45 -6.19 -24.76
C ALA A 21 35.35 -5.12 -24.84
N VAL A 22 35.09 -4.54 -26.02
CA VAL A 22 34.02 -3.54 -26.18
C VAL A 22 32.64 -4.20 -26.10
N MET A 23 32.48 -5.39 -26.70
CA MET A 23 31.21 -6.13 -26.63
C MET A 23 30.88 -6.58 -25.21
N SER A 24 31.88 -6.95 -24.40
CA SER A 24 31.63 -7.34 -23.01
C SER A 24 31.10 -6.17 -22.17
N VAL A 25 31.67 -4.97 -22.33
CA VAL A 25 31.19 -3.75 -21.65
C VAL A 25 29.81 -3.35 -22.16
N ALA A 26 29.55 -3.46 -23.47
CA ALA A 26 28.25 -3.14 -24.03
C ALA A 26 27.14 -4.05 -23.46
N VAL A 27 27.39 -5.36 -23.38
CA VAL A 27 26.43 -6.33 -22.82
C VAL A 27 26.19 -6.07 -21.34
N THR A 28 27.23 -5.77 -20.54
CA THR A 28 27.04 -5.46 -19.12
C THR A 28 26.24 -4.18 -18.91
N LEU A 29 26.47 -3.13 -19.71
CA LEU A 29 25.69 -1.89 -19.67
C LEU A 29 24.22 -2.10 -20.04
N MET A 30 23.94 -2.87 -21.10
CA MET A 30 22.56 -3.20 -21.49
C MET A 30 21.86 -4.06 -20.43
N SER A 31 22.59 -5.01 -19.83
CA SER A 31 22.08 -5.86 -18.76
C SER A 31 21.69 -5.05 -17.53
N SER A 32 22.58 -4.15 -17.07
CA SER A 32 22.31 -3.25 -15.93
C SER A 32 21.09 -2.38 -16.20
N SER A 33 21.01 -1.76 -17.39
CA SER A 33 19.90 -0.88 -17.75
C SER A 33 18.55 -1.61 -17.75
N THR A 34 18.53 -2.88 -18.17
CA THR A 34 17.30 -3.69 -18.17
C THR A 34 16.82 -4.00 -16.76
N ILE A 35 17.74 -4.21 -15.83
CA ILE A 35 17.42 -4.44 -14.41
C ILE A 35 16.85 -3.15 -13.81
N ASP A 36 17.49 -2.01 -14.05
CA ASP A 36 17.06 -0.71 -13.53
C ASP A 36 15.66 -0.32 -14.05
N ILE A 37 15.36 -0.60 -15.32
CA ILE A 37 14.01 -0.39 -15.89
C ILE A 37 12.96 -1.25 -15.19
N LYS A 38 13.26 -2.53 -14.93
CA LYS A 38 12.30 -3.41 -14.23
C LYS A 38 12.06 -2.97 -12.78
N VAL A 39 13.11 -2.53 -12.09
CA VAL A 39 13.01 -2.02 -10.72
C VAL A 39 12.19 -0.73 -10.67
N THR A 40 12.46 0.20 -11.59
CA THR A 40 11.71 1.46 -11.66
C THR A 40 10.25 1.26 -12.06
N ASN A 41 9.95 0.32 -12.96
CA ASN A 41 8.56 -0.04 -13.29
C ASN A 41 7.85 -0.69 -12.11
N ALA A 42 8.49 -1.63 -11.41
CA ALA A 42 7.91 -2.25 -10.22
C ALA A 42 7.64 -1.22 -9.10
N ALA A 43 8.51 -0.21 -8.97
CA ALA A 43 8.29 0.90 -8.04
C ALA A 43 7.10 1.77 -8.47
N GLN A 44 6.98 2.11 -9.76
CA GLN A 44 5.85 2.87 -10.29
C GLN A 44 4.52 2.14 -10.12
N GLU A 45 4.47 0.83 -10.41
CA GLU A 45 3.27 0.02 -10.22
C GLU A 45 2.84 -0.03 -8.76
N ARG A 46 3.80 -0.16 -7.84
CA ARG A 46 3.53 -0.07 -6.40
C ARG A 46 2.99 1.30 -6.00
N GLU A 47 3.61 2.37 -6.46
CA GLU A 47 3.19 3.74 -6.14
C GLU A 47 1.77 4.02 -6.66
N ALA A 48 1.45 3.56 -7.87
CA ALA A 48 0.11 3.64 -8.43
C ALA A 48 -0.91 2.85 -7.59
N ALA A 49 -0.56 1.64 -7.15
CA ALA A 49 -1.39 0.83 -6.26
C ALA A 49 -1.62 1.51 -4.90
N GLU A 50 -0.57 2.08 -4.30
CA GLU A 50 -0.69 2.85 -3.04
C GLU A 50 -1.58 4.08 -3.22
N ALA A 51 -1.43 4.83 -4.31
CA ALA A 51 -2.27 5.99 -4.61
C ALA A 51 -3.75 5.59 -4.78
N LEU A 52 -4.01 4.46 -5.44
CA LEU A 52 -5.35 3.91 -5.62
C LEU A 52 -5.97 3.53 -4.26
N LEU A 53 -5.22 2.83 -3.40
CA LEU A 53 -5.67 2.48 -2.05
C LEU A 53 -5.95 3.71 -1.19
N MET A 54 -5.10 4.73 -1.25
CA MET A 54 -5.32 5.98 -0.52
C MET A 54 -6.59 6.69 -0.99
N GLY A 55 -6.83 6.72 -2.31
CA GLY A 55 -8.07 7.24 -2.89
C GLY A 55 -9.30 6.45 -2.45
N GLU A 56 -9.18 5.13 -2.38
CA GLU A 56 -10.25 4.24 -1.95
C GLU A 56 -10.60 4.45 -0.47
N VAL A 57 -9.61 4.52 0.42
CA VAL A 57 -9.87 4.79 1.84
C VAL A 57 -10.52 6.17 2.02
N GLN A 58 -10.06 7.18 1.29
CA GLN A 58 -10.70 8.51 1.33
C GLN A 58 -12.14 8.47 0.81
N ARG A 59 -12.40 7.69 -0.25
CA ARG A 59 -13.76 7.49 -0.79
C ARG A 59 -14.65 6.86 0.27
N ILE A 60 -14.21 5.77 0.90
CA ILE A 60 -14.93 5.11 2.00
C ILE A 60 -15.22 6.10 3.13
N ILE A 61 -14.20 6.84 3.58
CA ILE A 61 -14.37 7.85 4.63
C ILE A 61 -15.40 8.91 4.23
N SER A 62 -15.36 9.39 2.98
CA SER A 62 -16.30 10.40 2.49
C SER A 62 -17.74 9.88 2.41
N GLN A 63 -17.93 8.63 2.00
CA GLN A 63 -19.24 7.98 1.91
C GLN A 63 -19.84 7.78 3.30
N GLU A 64 -19.03 7.32 4.24
CA GLU A 64 -19.44 7.13 5.63
C GLU A 64 -19.72 8.47 6.34
N LYS A 65 -18.97 9.53 6.03
CA LYS A 65 -19.29 10.88 6.52
C LYS A 65 -20.64 11.39 6.02
N ALA A 66 -21.08 10.99 4.82
CA ALA A 66 -22.39 11.34 4.30
C ALA A 66 -23.54 10.60 5.03
N ARG A 67 -23.25 9.45 5.67
CA ARG A 67 -24.20 8.68 6.46
C ARG A 67 -24.26 9.22 7.89
N VAL A 68 -25.09 10.23 8.09
CA VAL A 68 -25.32 10.81 9.43
C VAL A 68 -26.07 9.78 10.29
N ASN A 69 -25.48 9.42 11.45
CA ASN A 69 -26.00 8.47 12.46
C ASN A 69 -26.00 6.97 12.11
N GLU A 70 -25.71 6.58 10.87
CA GLU A 70 -25.53 5.17 10.46
C GLU A 70 -24.11 4.87 10.00
N SER A 71 -23.16 5.77 10.30
CA SER A 71 -21.77 5.55 9.94
C SER A 71 -21.19 4.42 10.77
N VAL A 72 -20.52 3.50 10.09
CA VAL A 72 -19.84 2.37 10.70
C VAL A 72 -18.66 2.83 11.58
N PHE A 73 -18.18 4.06 11.39
CA PHE A 73 -17.15 4.67 12.26
C PHE A 73 -17.65 5.10 13.64
N GLN A 74 -18.96 5.11 13.87
CA GLN A 74 -19.56 5.40 15.18
C GLN A 74 -19.89 4.13 15.96
N SER A 75 -19.68 2.96 15.36
CA SER A 75 -20.10 1.71 15.95
C SER A 75 -19.29 1.35 17.20
N ARG A 76 -20.00 0.92 18.22
CA ARG A 76 -19.45 0.69 19.56
C ARG A 76 -18.83 -0.70 19.69
N ASN A 77 -18.10 -0.92 20.77
CA ASN A 77 -17.62 -2.25 21.12
C ASN A 77 -18.80 -3.23 21.22
N GLY A 78 -18.68 -4.42 20.62
CA GLY A 78 -19.74 -5.43 20.60
C GLY A 78 -20.82 -5.26 19.52
N GLU A 79 -20.81 -4.18 18.74
CA GLU A 79 -21.69 -4.06 17.55
C GLU A 79 -21.11 -4.78 16.33
N PHE A 80 -19.82 -5.11 16.36
CA PHE A 80 -19.12 -5.88 15.33
C PHE A 80 -18.93 -7.33 15.75
N THR A 81 -20.01 -8.02 16.06
CA THR A 81 -19.94 -9.45 16.35
C THR A 81 -20.41 -10.25 15.13
N ASN A 82 -19.61 -11.22 14.67
CA ASN A 82 -20.18 -12.32 13.89
C ASN A 82 -21.18 -13.10 14.76
N ASP A 83 -21.92 -14.02 14.15
CA ASP A 83 -22.82 -14.95 14.83
C ASP A 83 -22.14 -15.69 16.02
N ASP A 84 -20.81 -15.77 16.03
CA ASP A 84 -19.97 -16.35 17.09
C ASP A 84 -19.51 -15.38 18.21
N GLY A 85 -19.97 -14.12 18.22
CA GLY A 85 -19.68 -13.16 19.28
C GLY A 85 -18.25 -12.58 19.29
N GLN A 86 -17.46 -12.82 18.24
CA GLN A 86 -16.09 -12.30 18.09
C GLN A 86 -16.10 -10.94 17.40
N MET A 87 -15.20 -10.02 17.81
CA MET A 87 -14.97 -8.73 17.15
C MET A 87 -14.50 -8.97 15.70
N VAL A 88 -15.35 -8.67 14.72
CA VAL A 88 -15.13 -9.10 13.34
C VAL A 88 -14.83 -7.93 12.41
N ARG A 89 -13.85 -8.17 11.53
CA ARG A 89 -13.58 -7.37 10.34
C ARG A 89 -14.77 -7.42 9.38
N ARG A 90 -15.34 -6.27 9.02
CA ARG A 90 -16.41 -6.15 8.03
C ARG A 90 -15.83 -5.75 6.68
N SER A 91 -16.24 -6.42 5.61
CA SER A 91 -15.98 -5.93 4.26
C SER A 91 -16.88 -4.72 3.96
N ILE A 92 -16.26 -3.57 3.69
CA ILE A 92 -16.94 -2.33 3.29
C ILE A 92 -17.13 -2.33 1.78
N HIS A 93 -16.07 -2.69 1.05
CA HIS A 93 -16.04 -2.64 -0.39
C HIS A 93 -15.13 -3.72 -0.97
N ILE A 94 -15.61 -4.38 -2.01
CA ILE A 94 -14.86 -5.34 -2.81
C ILE A 94 -15.05 -4.89 -4.26
N ASP A 95 -13.94 -4.71 -4.96
CA ASP A 95 -13.90 -4.50 -6.39
C ASP A 95 -13.26 -5.74 -7.03
N GLU A 96 -14.07 -6.53 -7.72
CA GLU A 96 -13.63 -7.77 -8.38
C GLU A 96 -12.78 -7.50 -9.65
N GLU A 97 -12.93 -6.32 -10.27
CA GLU A 97 -12.18 -5.97 -11.47
C GLU A 97 -10.75 -5.53 -11.12
N LEU A 98 -10.60 -4.83 -9.99
CA LEU A 98 -9.32 -4.33 -9.50
C LEU A 98 -8.67 -5.24 -8.44
N GLU A 99 -9.28 -6.38 -8.10
CA GLU A 99 -8.86 -7.26 -7.00
C GLU A 99 -8.60 -6.47 -5.70
N LEU A 100 -9.46 -5.48 -5.44
CA LEU A 100 -9.34 -4.58 -4.31
C LEU A 100 -10.32 -5.03 -3.22
N GLU A 101 -9.80 -5.14 -2.01
CA GLU A 101 -10.61 -5.46 -0.83
C GLU A 101 -10.38 -4.43 0.27
N SER A 102 -11.46 -3.82 0.74
CA SER A 102 -11.45 -2.90 1.88
C SER A 102 -12.23 -3.47 3.05
N MET A 103 -11.51 -3.75 4.12
CA MET A 103 -11.99 -4.31 5.37
C MET A 103 -11.94 -3.25 6.46
N GLN A 104 -12.83 -3.38 7.44
CA GLN A 104 -12.86 -2.51 8.60
C GLN A 104 -12.92 -3.31 9.88
N ALA A 105 -12.08 -2.96 10.84
CA ALA A 105 -12.10 -3.52 12.19
C ALA A 105 -12.41 -2.42 13.22
N ASN A 106 -13.15 -2.78 14.25
CA ASN A 106 -13.25 -1.95 15.45
C ASN A 106 -12.15 -2.37 16.43
N LEU A 107 -11.31 -1.42 16.82
CA LEU A 107 -10.19 -1.67 17.74
C LEU A 107 -10.54 -1.39 19.20
N ASN A 108 -11.77 -0.97 19.49
CA ASN A 108 -12.24 -0.76 20.86
C ASN A 108 -12.48 -2.13 21.51
N SER A 109 -11.45 -2.71 22.12
CA SER A 109 -11.52 -4.01 22.83
C SER A 109 -11.90 -3.89 24.31
N GLY A 110 -12.02 -2.66 24.84
CA GLY A 110 -12.40 -2.38 26.23
C GLY A 110 -13.88 -2.02 26.41
N GLN A 111 -14.44 -2.25 27.60
CA GLN A 111 -15.83 -1.85 27.93
C GLN A 111 -16.03 -0.32 27.95
N LEU A 112 -14.95 0.43 28.21
CA LEU A 112 -14.99 1.88 28.25
C LEU A 112 -14.54 2.48 26.91
N LEU A 113 -15.25 3.50 26.48
CA LEU A 113 -14.85 4.33 25.35
C LEU A 113 -13.64 5.18 25.74
N LEU A 114 -12.61 5.19 24.90
CA LEU A 114 -11.37 5.93 25.16
C LEU A 114 -11.64 7.44 25.11
N GLU A 115 -10.94 8.23 25.90
CA GLU A 115 -10.98 9.70 25.76
C GLU A 115 -10.23 10.10 24.47
N CYS A 116 -10.77 11.07 23.73
CA CYS A 116 -10.09 11.57 22.53
C CYS A 116 -8.89 12.44 22.92
N PRO A 117 -7.64 12.03 22.62
CA PRO A 117 -6.51 12.88 22.88
C PRO A 117 -6.53 14.08 21.91
N ARG A 118 -6.81 15.28 22.42
CA ARG A 118 -6.31 16.50 21.76
C ARG A 118 -4.81 16.60 22.04
N VAL A 119 -4.10 17.42 21.27
CA VAL A 119 -2.68 17.73 21.44
C VAL A 119 -2.30 18.18 22.87
N PHE A 120 -3.26 18.56 23.74
CA PHE A 120 -2.99 19.08 25.07
C PHE A 120 -3.88 18.54 26.22
N ASN A 121 -5.18 18.29 26.01
CA ASN A 121 -6.08 17.70 27.03
C ASN A 121 -7.39 17.19 26.41
N PHE A 122 -8.02 16.16 26.98
CA PHE A 122 -9.35 15.70 26.56
C PHE A 122 -10.44 16.71 26.96
N THR A 123 -11.58 16.66 26.27
CA THR A 123 -12.76 17.46 26.63
C THR A 123 -13.74 16.58 27.40
N GLU A 124 -14.15 17.01 28.59
CA GLU A 124 -15.14 16.28 29.38
C GLU A 124 -16.44 16.07 28.59
N GLY A 125 -16.94 14.84 28.58
CA GLY A 125 -18.15 14.47 27.85
C GLY A 125 -17.94 14.12 26.36
N LEU A 126 -16.70 14.10 25.87
CA LEU A 126 -16.34 13.58 24.55
C LEU A 126 -15.48 12.32 24.68
N SER A 127 -15.84 11.29 23.94
CA SER A 127 -15.12 10.01 23.89
C SER A 127 -14.86 9.62 22.43
N CYS A 128 -13.94 8.70 22.20
CA CYS A 128 -13.45 8.30 20.88
C CYS A 128 -13.79 6.85 20.58
N VAL A 129 -14.38 6.66 19.40
CA VAL A 129 -14.48 5.35 18.77
C VAL A 129 -13.30 5.23 17.81
N ILE A 130 -12.39 4.29 18.09
CA ILE A 130 -11.26 3.99 17.20
C ILE A 130 -11.62 2.81 16.30
N THR A 131 -11.49 3.01 15.00
CA THR A 131 -11.70 2.00 13.97
C THR A 131 -10.49 1.96 13.04
N GLU A 132 -10.27 0.82 12.40
CA GLU A 132 -9.21 0.60 11.43
C GLU A 132 -9.86 0.26 10.09
N VAL A 133 -9.39 0.91 9.03
CA VAL A 133 -9.71 0.56 7.64
C VAL A 133 -8.45 -0.02 7.01
N GLU A 134 -8.56 -1.25 6.55
CA GLU A 134 -7.52 -2.00 5.87
C GLU A 134 -7.95 -2.18 4.42
N SER A 135 -7.27 -1.52 3.49
CA SER A 135 -7.51 -1.68 2.06
C SER A 135 -6.30 -2.35 1.41
N SER A 136 -6.54 -3.40 0.63
CA SER A 136 -5.49 -4.17 -0.04
C SER A 136 -5.76 -4.29 -1.53
N VAL A 137 -4.69 -4.29 -2.33
CA VAL A 137 -4.76 -4.50 -3.78
C VAL A 137 -3.56 -5.31 -4.24
N GLN A 138 -3.77 -6.17 -5.23
CA GLN A 138 -2.69 -6.93 -5.87
C GLN A 138 -2.04 -6.10 -6.98
N TYR A 139 -0.73 -6.22 -7.13
CA TYR A 139 0.06 -5.48 -8.13
C TYR A 139 1.24 -6.30 -8.67
N GLY A 140 1.76 -5.86 -9.80
CA GLY A 140 2.87 -6.52 -10.50
C GLY A 140 2.44 -7.63 -11.46
N ASP A 141 3.42 -8.19 -12.17
CA ASP A 141 3.21 -9.26 -13.15
C ASP A 141 2.49 -10.45 -12.49
N GLN A 142 1.32 -10.81 -13.02
CA GLN A 142 0.42 -11.88 -12.53
C GLN A 142 -0.09 -11.72 -11.09
N SER A 143 -0.31 -10.49 -10.59
CA SER A 143 -0.85 -10.24 -9.24
C SER A 143 -0.03 -10.90 -8.11
N ARG A 144 1.29 -11.05 -8.29
CA ARG A 144 2.15 -11.79 -7.35
C ARG A 144 2.52 -11.00 -6.08
N HIS A 145 2.27 -9.69 -6.07
CA HIS A 145 2.55 -8.82 -4.94
C HIS A 145 1.26 -8.21 -4.43
N GLN A 146 1.20 -7.96 -3.13
CA GLN A 146 0.08 -7.29 -2.49
C GLN A 146 0.61 -6.11 -1.70
N VAL A 147 -0.09 -4.99 -1.80
CA VAL A 147 0.13 -3.84 -0.93
C VAL A 147 -1.14 -3.61 -0.13
N THR A 148 -0.94 -3.34 1.16
CA THR A 148 -2.02 -3.11 2.12
C THR A 148 -1.78 -1.78 2.80
N VAL A 149 -2.79 -0.92 2.77
CA VAL A 149 -2.81 0.36 3.48
C VAL A 149 -3.75 0.20 4.67
N VAL A 150 -3.22 0.49 5.85
CA VAL A 150 -3.96 0.42 7.12
C VAL A 150 -4.05 1.84 7.67
N ILE A 151 -5.29 2.33 7.86
CA ILE A 151 -5.55 3.66 8.38
C ILE A 151 -6.44 3.55 9.62
N GLY A 152 -5.97 4.13 10.73
CA GLY A 152 -6.77 4.31 11.93
C GLY A 152 -7.62 5.57 11.84
N VAL A 153 -8.91 5.45 12.11
CA VAL A 153 -9.88 6.55 12.19
C VAL A 153 -10.37 6.64 13.63
N ALA A 154 -10.13 7.79 14.27
CA ALA A 154 -10.67 8.12 15.58
C ALA A 154 -11.82 9.10 15.42
N GLN A 155 -13.05 8.67 15.76
CA GLN A 155 -14.25 9.48 15.66
C GLN A 155 -14.67 9.97 17.06
N GLU A 156 -14.75 11.29 17.22
CA GLU A 156 -15.30 11.90 18.42
C GLU A 156 -16.82 11.63 18.49
N VAL A 157 -17.28 11.13 19.64
CA VAL A 157 -18.69 10.88 19.97
C VAL A 157 -19.00 11.46 21.35
N ILE A 158 -20.28 11.75 21.59
CA ILE A 158 -20.73 12.28 22.88
C ILE A 158 -20.68 11.15 23.92
N GLY A 159 -19.79 11.30 24.90
CA GLY A 159 -19.54 10.34 25.99
C GLY A 159 -20.67 10.24 27.03
N ASN A 160 -21.73 11.06 26.91
CA ASN A 160 -22.90 10.98 27.80
C ASN A 160 -23.82 9.79 27.53
N LEU A 161 -23.54 8.97 26.53
CA LEU A 161 -24.24 7.70 26.28
C LEU A 161 -23.48 6.55 26.97
N GLY A 162 -23.59 6.50 28.29
CA GLY A 162 -23.51 5.27 29.09
C GLY A 162 -22.11 4.77 29.47
N ASN A 163 -21.59 5.26 30.60
CA ASN A 163 -21.10 4.35 31.64
C ASN A 163 -22.34 3.82 32.41
N GLN A 164 -23.13 2.97 31.76
CA GLN A 164 -24.15 2.12 32.40
C GLN A 164 -23.96 0.70 31.91
#